data_AF-H7EJ11-F1
#
_entry.id   AF-H7EJ11-F1
#
_cell.length_a   1.000
_cell.length_b   1.000
_cell.length_c   1.000
_cell.angle_alpha   90.00
_cell.angle_beta   90.00
_cell.angle_gamma   90.00
#
_symmetry.space_group_name_H-M   'P 1'
#
loop_
_entity.id
_entity.type
_entity.pdbx_description
1 polymer ?
#
loop_
_entity_poly.entity_id
_entity_poly.type
_entity_poly.pdbx_seq_one_letter_code
_entity_poly.pdbx_strand_id
1 'polypeptide(L)'
;MDELRKDIRFADFGRVDCPALSPIPGVLSDVSEGGLKATFPVPVEIDMSDMKKDEFELSVRLSSFGSVSLDLLAIPVWVFNNNSGGNSSTQIGFSLLPAKDFGTYSEYIKKMDESAAIDDEQAQRLLNDVVNEILPEETSCQIL
;
A
#
# COMPACT_ATOMS: atom_id res chain seq x y z
N MET A 1 6.44 0.54 16.67
CA MET A 1 7.71 1.08 16.12
C MET A 1 7.47 1.31 14.64
N ASP A 2 6.93 2.47 14.27
CA ASP A 2 6.60 2.86 12.89
C ASP A 2 7.43 4.09 12.44
N GLU A 3 8.61 4.32 13.03
CA GLU A 3 9.36 5.58 12.90
C GLU A 3 10.42 5.60 11.76
N LEU A 4 10.27 4.83 10.68
CA LEU A 4 11.25 4.82 9.58
C LEU A 4 10.67 5.00 8.17
N ARG A 5 9.36 5.23 8.02
CA ARG A 5 8.72 5.38 6.70
C ARG A 5 8.32 6.82 6.46
N LYS A 6 8.56 7.30 5.23
CA LYS A 6 8.25 8.68 4.81
C LYS A 6 6.78 8.85 4.41
N ASP A 7 6.19 7.80 3.84
CA ASP A 7 4.84 7.84 3.28
C ASP A 7 3.91 6.88 4.02
N ILE A 8 2.66 7.29 4.18
CA ILE A 8 1.56 6.43 4.62
C ILE A 8 1.36 5.33 3.57
N ARG A 9 1.14 4.09 4.01
CA ARG A 9 0.80 2.97 3.13
C ARG A 9 -0.66 2.60 3.30
N PHE A 10 -1.35 2.49 2.18
CA PHE A 10 -2.73 2.03 2.09
C PHE A 10 -2.73 0.55 1.74
N ALA A 11 -3.51 -0.23 2.47
CA ALA A 11 -3.80 -1.60 2.10
C ALA A 11 -4.73 -1.59 0.88
N ASP A 12 -4.18 -1.90 -0.29
CA ASP A 12 -4.97 -2.22 -1.48
C ASP A 12 -4.46 -3.53 -2.06
N PHE A 13 -5.39 -4.28 -2.63
CA PHE A 13 -5.11 -5.55 -3.27
C PHE A 13 -5.18 -5.37 -4.77
N GLY A 14 -4.41 -6.16 -5.49
CA GLY A 14 -4.34 -6.00 -6.93
C GLY A 14 -3.46 -7.02 -7.59
N ARG A 15 -3.29 -6.84 -8.89
CA ARG A 15 -2.43 -7.66 -9.74
C ARG A 15 -1.25 -6.83 -10.21
N VAL A 16 -0.06 -7.41 -10.15
CA VAL A 16 1.17 -6.82 -10.67
C VAL A 16 1.75 -7.76 -11.72
N ASP A 17 1.78 -7.31 -12.96
CA ASP A 17 2.45 -8.01 -14.06
C ASP A 17 3.84 -7.39 -14.26
N CYS A 18 4.89 -8.21 -14.18
CA CYS A 18 6.26 -7.82 -14.50
C CYS A 18 6.97 -9.00 -15.19
N PRO A 19 6.86 -9.11 -16.52
CA PRO A 19 7.40 -10.25 -17.27
C PRO A 19 8.91 -10.43 -17.15
N ALA A 20 9.65 -9.35 -16.85
CA ALA A 20 11.09 -9.39 -16.61
C ALA A 20 11.46 -10.10 -15.31
N LEU A 21 10.58 -10.09 -14.30
CA LEU A 21 10.80 -10.72 -13.01
C LEU A 21 10.15 -12.10 -12.91
N SER A 22 8.93 -12.23 -13.40
CA SER A 22 8.16 -13.46 -13.26
C SER A 22 7.21 -13.65 -14.44
N PRO A 23 7.11 -14.87 -15.01
CA PRO A 23 6.10 -15.20 -16.01
C PRO A 23 4.69 -15.26 -15.41
N ILE A 24 4.58 -15.38 -14.07
CA ILE A 24 3.31 -15.44 -13.35
C ILE A 24 3.07 -14.08 -12.66
N PRO A 25 1.87 -13.49 -12.79
CA PRO A 25 1.53 -12.24 -12.14
C PRO A 25 1.66 -12.34 -10.61
N GLY A 26 2.17 -11.27 -10.02
CA GLY A 26 2.18 -11.10 -8.57
C GLY A 26 0.89 -10.49 -8.04
N VAL A 27 0.76 -10.57 -6.72
CA VAL A 27 -0.33 -9.93 -5.96
C VAL A 27 0.22 -8.68 -5.30
N LEU A 28 -0.44 -7.55 -5.54
CA LEU A 28 -0.21 -6.31 -4.80
C LEU A 28 -0.80 -6.44 -3.39
N SER A 29 -0.10 -5.93 -2.40
CA SER A 29 -0.47 -6.07 -0.99
C SER A 29 -0.56 -4.76 -0.23
N ASP A 30 0.20 -3.74 -0.63
CA ASP A 30 0.04 -2.37 -0.16
C ASP A 30 0.68 -1.39 -1.16
N VAL A 31 0.26 -0.13 -1.07
CA VAL A 31 0.69 0.99 -1.91
C VAL A 31 0.91 2.24 -1.08
N SER A 32 1.81 3.11 -1.54
CA SER A 32 2.09 4.43 -0.98
C SER A 32 2.45 5.39 -2.10
N GLU A 33 2.57 6.68 -1.81
CA GLU A 33 2.89 7.70 -2.81
C GLU A 33 4.17 7.36 -3.60
N GLY A 34 5.25 6.98 -2.91
CA GLY A 34 6.53 6.64 -3.54
C GLY A 34 6.78 5.16 -3.81
N GLY A 35 5.85 4.24 -3.55
CA GLY A 35 6.19 2.82 -3.57
C GLY A 35 5.03 1.85 -3.50
N LEU A 36 5.32 0.57 -3.73
CA LEU A 36 4.34 -0.51 -3.61
C LEU A 36 5.00 -1.81 -3.11
N LYS A 37 4.19 -2.76 -2.65
CA LYS A 37 4.66 -4.09 -2.24
C LYS A 37 3.92 -5.18 -2.99
N ALA A 38 4.67 -6.02 -3.70
CA ALA A 38 4.13 -7.13 -4.48
C ALA A 38 4.68 -8.48 -3.99
N THR A 39 3.87 -9.52 -4.11
CA THR A 39 4.26 -10.90 -3.83
C THR A 39 4.08 -11.74 -5.09
N PHE A 40 5.17 -12.32 -5.59
CA PHE A 40 5.16 -13.24 -6.72
C PHE A 40 5.04 -14.68 -6.21
N PRO A 41 4.22 -15.54 -6.84
CA PRO A 41 3.98 -16.92 -6.40
C PRO A 41 5.08 -17.90 -6.85
N VAL A 42 6.27 -17.37 -7.16
CA VAL A 42 7.45 -18.11 -7.59
C VAL A 42 8.69 -17.45 -7.00
N PRO A 43 9.81 -18.18 -6.86
CA PRO A 43 11.10 -17.57 -6.56
C PRO A 43 11.49 -16.61 -7.69
N VAL A 44 11.88 -15.39 -7.33
CA VAL A 44 12.45 -14.40 -8.23
C VAL A 44 13.85 -14.07 -7.74
N GLU A 45 14.84 -14.19 -8.63
CA GLU A 45 16.22 -13.81 -8.36
C GLU A 45 16.45 -12.39 -8.89
N ILE A 46 16.75 -11.46 -7.98
CA ILE A 46 17.13 -10.07 -8.31
C ILE A 46 18.50 -9.83 -7.70
N ASP A 47 19.44 -9.38 -8.51
CA ASP A 47 20.73 -8.95 -8.00
C ASP A 47 20.58 -7.58 -7.33
N MET A 48 20.73 -7.57 -5.99
CA MET A 48 20.67 -6.37 -5.17
C MET A 48 22.06 -5.82 -4.83
N SER A 49 23.14 -6.38 -5.41
CA SER A 49 24.52 -6.08 -5.03
C SER A 49 25.07 -4.79 -5.64
N ASP A 50 24.55 -4.37 -6.79
CA ASP A 50 24.99 -3.14 -7.45
C ASP A 50 24.03 -1.98 -7.13
N MET A 51 24.57 -0.79 -6.84
CA MET A 51 23.77 0.40 -6.47
C MET A 51 22.94 0.95 -7.65
N LYS A 52 23.12 0.41 -8.86
CA LYS A 52 22.20 0.60 -9.99
C LYS A 52 21.15 -0.48 -9.93
N LYS A 53 20.12 -0.23 -9.12
CA LYS A 53 18.92 -1.06 -9.06
C LYS A 53 18.29 -1.06 -10.45
N ASP A 54 18.20 -2.24 -11.06
CA ASP A 54 17.51 -2.39 -12.34
C ASP A 54 16.10 -1.78 -12.26
N GLU A 55 15.75 -1.05 -13.31
CA GLU A 55 14.43 -0.45 -13.45
C GLU A 55 13.50 -1.49 -14.08
N PHE A 56 12.34 -1.68 -13.47
CA PHE A 56 11.33 -2.60 -13.93
C PHE A 56 10.06 -1.85 -14.31
N GLU A 57 9.55 -2.16 -15.49
CA GLU A 57 8.20 -1.80 -15.88
C GLU A 57 7.22 -2.76 -15.21
N LEU A 58 6.30 -2.20 -14.42
CA LEU A 58 5.24 -2.89 -13.71
C LEU A 58 3.91 -2.46 -14.32
N SER A 59 3.10 -3.42 -14.77
CA SER A 59 1.70 -3.13 -15.08
C SER A 59 0.84 -3.51 -13.88
N VAL A 60 0.23 -2.51 -13.24
CA VAL A 60 -0.45 -2.66 -11.95
C VAL A 60 -1.95 -2.42 -12.14
N ARG A 61 -2.75 -3.40 -11.71
CA ARG A 61 -4.21 -3.26 -11.59
C ARG A 61 -4.59 -3.23 -10.13
N LEU A 62 -5.09 -2.08 -9.69
CA LEU A 62 -5.54 -1.80 -8.33
C LEU A 62 -7.03 -2.15 -8.23
N SER A 63 -7.42 -2.94 -7.24
CA SER A 63 -8.81 -3.40 -7.12
C SER A 63 -9.77 -2.22 -6.97
N SER A 64 -9.35 -1.20 -6.21
CA SER A 64 -10.15 -0.02 -5.92
C SER A 64 -10.16 1.02 -7.03
N PHE A 65 -9.27 0.89 -8.04
CA PHE A 65 -9.19 1.78 -9.20
C PHE A 65 -10.01 1.28 -10.40
N GLY A 66 -10.50 0.03 -10.34
CA GLY A 66 -11.28 -0.61 -11.39
C GLY A 66 -10.43 -1.46 -12.35
N SER A 67 -10.88 -1.62 -13.60
CA SER A 67 -10.26 -2.55 -14.56
C SER A 67 -9.05 -1.99 -15.32
N VAL A 68 -8.64 -0.74 -15.05
CA VAL A 68 -7.55 -0.07 -15.75
C VAL A 68 -6.20 -0.51 -15.16
N SER A 69 -5.26 -0.83 -16.04
CA SER A 69 -3.85 -1.09 -15.68
C SER A 69 -3.08 0.23 -15.73
N LEU A 70 -2.20 0.45 -14.76
CA LEU A 70 -1.24 1.55 -14.76
C LEU A 70 0.15 1.00 -15.04
N ASP A 71 0.84 1.59 -16.02
CA ASP A 71 2.21 1.22 -16.35
C ASP A 71 3.18 2.12 -15.57
N LEU A 72 3.80 1.53 -14.55
CA LEU A 72 4.67 2.20 -13.60
C LEU A 72 6.12 1.74 -13.79
N LEU A 73 7.05 2.67 -13.62
CA LEU A 73 8.47 2.34 -13.58
C LEU A 73 8.92 2.26 -12.12
N ALA A 74 9.64 1.22 -11.74
CA ALA A 74 9.99 0.99 -10.35
C ALA A 74 11.35 0.31 -10.17
N ILE A 75 11.97 0.56 -9.02
CA ILE A 75 13.21 -0.10 -8.60
C ILE A 75 12.97 -0.95 -7.35
N PRO A 76 13.50 -2.18 -7.27
CA PRO A 76 13.40 -2.99 -6.07
C PRO A 76 14.20 -2.35 -4.93
N VAL A 77 13.62 -2.30 -3.74
CA VAL A 77 14.24 -1.74 -2.53
C VAL A 77 14.73 -2.85 -1.62
N TRP A 78 13.94 -3.91 -1.51
CA TRP A 78 14.25 -5.10 -0.75
C TRP A 78 13.53 -6.30 -1.38
N VAL A 79 14.09 -7.49 -1.17
CA VAL A 79 13.55 -8.77 -1.66
C VAL A 79 13.54 -9.74 -0.49
N PHE A 80 12.42 -10.45 -0.31
CA PHE A 80 12.28 -11.49 0.69
C PHE A 80 11.74 -12.76 0.05
N ASN A 81 12.56 -13.82 0.07
CA ASN A 81 12.20 -15.12 -0.46
C ASN A 81 11.65 -16.00 0.67
N ASN A 82 10.38 -16.41 0.55
CA ASN A 82 9.76 -17.35 1.46
C ASN A 82 9.72 -18.74 0.82
N ASN A 83 10.49 -19.66 1.41
CA ASN A 83 10.54 -21.06 1.01
C ASN A 83 10.07 -21.92 2.19
N SER A 84 8.76 -22.11 2.32
CA SER A 84 8.16 -22.86 3.43
C SER A 84 7.22 -23.94 2.90
N GLY A 85 7.44 -25.20 3.33
CA GLY A 85 6.45 -26.27 3.17
C GLY A 85 6.07 -26.62 1.73
N GLY A 86 6.99 -26.49 0.77
CA GLY A 86 6.74 -26.79 -0.65
C GLY A 86 6.16 -25.63 -1.47
N ASN A 87 5.82 -24.50 -0.84
CA ASN A 87 5.43 -23.28 -1.51
C ASN A 87 6.58 -22.28 -1.47
N SER A 88 6.99 -21.80 -2.64
CA SER A 88 7.97 -20.73 -2.79
C SER A 88 7.31 -19.46 -3.31
N SER A 89 7.65 -18.33 -2.69
CA SER A 89 7.15 -17.02 -3.09
C SER A 89 8.20 -15.96 -2.82
N THR A 90 8.17 -14.89 -3.61
CA THR A 90 9.08 -13.77 -3.45
C THR A 90 8.28 -12.50 -3.22
N GLN A 91 8.51 -11.86 -2.07
CA GLN A 91 7.99 -10.54 -1.76
C GLN A 91 9.02 -9.49 -2.14
N ILE A 92 8.57 -8.42 -2.79
CA ILE A 92 9.42 -7.33 -3.24
C ILE A 92 8.76 -6.02 -2.86
N GLY A 93 9.52 -5.16 -2.19
CA GLY A 93 9.16 -3.76 -2.02
C GLY A 93 9.78 -2.94 -3.13
N PHE A 94 8.96 -2.18 -3.85
CA PHE A 94 9.39 -1.32 -4.94
C PHE A 94 9.30 0.16 -4.54
N SER A 95 10.25 0.95 -5.03
CA SER A 95 10.16 2.41 -5.08
C SER A 95 9.77 2.81 -6.49
N LEU A 96 8.77 3.66 -6.62
CA LEU A 96 8.29 4.14 -7.91
C LEU A 96 9.17 5.29 -8.40
N LEU A 97 9.40 5.31 -9.71
CA LEU A 97 10.06 6.39 -10.43
C LEU A 97 9.02 7.22 -11.17
N PRO A 98 9.26 8.53 -11.39
CA PRO A 98 8.42 9.34 -12.25
C PRO A 98 8.35 8.74 -13.65
N ALA A 99 7.15 8.32 -14.05
CA ALA A 99 6.88 7.67 -15.33
C ALA A 99 5.52 8.09 -15.85
N LYS A 100 5.13 7.55 -17.02
CA LYS A 100 3.93 7.92 -17.76
C LYS A 100 2.66 7.98 -16.90
N ASP A 101 2.36 6.90 -16.17
CA ASP A 101 1.12 6.79 -15.38
C ASP A 101 1.31 7.15 -13.89
N PHE A 102 2.49 7.68 -13.52
CA PHE A 102 2.80 8.06 -12.14
C PHE A 102 1.86 9.16 -11.62
N GLY A 103 1.47 10.12 -12.47
CA GLY A 103 0.52 11.17 -12.09
C GLY A 103 -0.86 10.60 -11.72
N THR A 104 -1.39 9.68 -12.54
CA THR A 104 -2.65 8.99 -12.27
C THR A 104 -2.58 8.14 -11.00
N TYR A 105 -1.46 7.46 -10.78
CA TYR A 105 -1.22 6.74 -9.54
C TYR A 105 -1.21 7.67 -8.31
N SER A 106 -0.49 8.79 -8.39
CA SER A 106 -0.41 9.77 -7.30
C SER A 106 -1.79 10.36 -6.95
N GLU A 107 -2.61 10.69 -7.96
CA GLU A 107 -3.99 11.12 -7.74
C GLU A 107 -4.86 10.06 -7.06
N TYR A 108 -4.65 8.78 -7.41
CA TYR A 108 -5.34 7.67 -6.76
C TYR A 108 -4.95 7.51 -5.28
N ILE A 109 -3.65 7.56 -4.97
CA ILE A 109 -3.16 7.51 -3.58
C ILE A 109 -3.73 8.68 -2.76
N LYS A 110 -3.75 9.89 -3.34
CA LYS A 110 -4.32 11.07 -2.68
C LYS A 110 -5.79 10.88 -2.33
N LYS A 111 -6.59 10.27 -3.21
CA LYS A 111 -8.00 9.96 -2.92
C LYS A 111 -8.16 8.95 -1.79
N MET A 112 -7.26 7.98 -1.67
CA MET A 112 -7.26 7.06 -0.54
C MET A 112 -6.92 7.75 0.78
N ASP A 113 -5.96 8.67 0.76
CA ASP A 113 -5.60 9.49 1.92
C ASP A 113 -6.77 10.37 2.38
N GLU A 114 -7.42 11.06 1.44
CA GLU A 114 -8.62 11.85 1.71
C GLU A 114 -9.78 11.01 2.27
N SER A 115 -9.96 9.78 1.76
CA SER A 115 -11.02 8.87 2.24
C SER A 115 -10.73 8.34 3.64
N ALA A 116 -9.46 8.00 3.93
CA ALA A 116 -9.05 7.56 5.26
C ALA A 116 -9.27 8.64 6.32
N ALA A 117 -8.99 9.91 6.00
CA ALA A 117 -9.25 11.03 6.90
C ALA A 117 -10.74 11.22 7.24
N ILE A 118 -11.65 10.93 6.29
CA ILE A 118 -13.10 11.00 6.50
C ILE A 118 -13.57 9.87 7.43
N ASP A 119 -13.07 8.66 7.20
CA ASP A 119 -13.43 7.48 8.01
C ASP A 119 -13.02 7.66 9.47
N ASP A 120 -11.83 8.22 9.72
CA ASP A 120 -11.36 8.55 11.07
C ASP A 120 -12.25 9.59 11.76
N GLU A 121 -12.67 10.65 11.06
CA GLU A 121 -13.57 11.66 11.63
C GLU A 121 -14.95 11.06 11.97
N GLN A 122 -15.49 10.20 11.11
CA GLN A 122 -16.77 9.53 11.36
C GLN A 122 -16.66 8.54 12.52
N ALA A 123 -15.59 7.74 12.58
CA ALA A 123 -15.35 6.83 13.70
C ALA A 123 -15.25 7.59 15.03
N GLN A 124 -14.55 8.73 15.04
CA GLN A 124 -14.43 9.59 16.22
C GLN A 124 -15.79 10.15 16.68
N ARG A 125 -16.64 10.58 15.74
CA ARG A 125 -18.01 11.04 16.05
C ARG A 125 -18.86 9.93 16.66
N LEU A 126 -18.86 8.74 16.05
CA LEU A 126 -19.60 7.57 16.57
C LEU A 126 -19.11 7.18 17.96
N LEU A 127 -17.80 7.21 18.21
CA LEU A 127 -17.24 6.96 19.54
C LEU A 127 -17.71 8.01 20.56
N ASN A 128 -17.72 9.29 20.19
CA ASN A 128 -18.19 10.35 21.07
C ASN A 128 -19.68 10.22 21.40
N ASP A 129 -20.51 9.85 20.42
CA ASP A 129 -21.94 9.61 20.63
C ASP A 129 -22.16 8.43 21.60
N VAL A 130 -21.43 7.33 21.43
CA VAL A 130 -21.47 6.18 22.36
C VAL A 130 -20.98 6.56 23.76
N VAL A 131 -19.92 7.35 23.88
CA VAL A 131 -19.43 7.82 25.19
C VAL A 131 -20.46 8.71 25.88
N ASN A 132 -21.10 9.61 25.15
CA ASN A 132 -22.14 10.50 25.68
C ASN A 132 -23.41 9.74 26.12
N GLU A 133 -23.74 8.61 25.47
CA GLU A 133 -24.84 7.74 25.90
C GLU A 133 -24.51 6.92 27.16
N ILE A 134 -23.25 6.52 27.35
CA ILE A 134 -22.83 5.65 28.47
C ILE A 134 -22.48 6.48 29.73
N LEU A 135 -21.97 7.70 29.55
CA LEU A 135 -21.61 8.62 30.63
C LEU A 135 -22.21 10.01 30.31
N PRO A 136 -23.53 10.21 30.49
CA PRO A 136 -24.08 11.56 30.42
C PRO A 136 -23.37 12.40 31.49
N GLU A 137 -22.71 13.49 31.07
CA GLU A 137 -22.01 14.39 31.99
C GLU A 137 -22.95 14.75 33.16
N GLU A 138 -22.56 14.36 34.37
CA GLU A 138 -23.38 14.59 35.55
C GLU A 138 -23.65 16.08 35.70
N THR A 139 -24.95 16.40 35.64
CA THR A 139 -25.52 17.72 35.84
C THR A 139 -24.82 18.44 36.99
N SER A 140 -24.19 19.56 36.66
CA SER A 140 -23.51 20.45 37.60
C SER A 140 -24.39 20.73 38.83
N CYS A 141 -24.00 20.18 39.98
CA CYS A 141 -24.55 20.59 41.27
C CYS A 141 -24.16 22.04 41.52
N GLN A 142 -25.02 22.98 41.15
CA GLN A 142 -24.98 24.35 41.65
C GLN A 142 -25.35 24.31 43.14
N ILE A 143 -24.33 24.33 44.00
CA ILE A 143 -24.51 24.55 45.43
C ILE A 143 -24.66 26.07 45.62
N LEU A 144 -25.90 26.48 45.95
CA LEU A 144 -26.26 27.80 46.49
C LEU A 144 -25.74 27.96 47.93
#